data_AF-E9I5P0-F1
#
_entry.id   AF-E9I5P0-F1
#
_cell.length_a   1.000
_cell.length_b   1.000
_cell.length_c   1.000
_cell.angle_alpha   90.00
_cell.angle_beta   90.00
_cell.angle_gamma   90.00
#
_symmetry.space_group_name_H-M   'P 1'
#
loop_
_entity.id
_entity.type
_entity.pdbx_description
1 polymer ?
#
loop_
_entity_poly.entity_id
_entity_poly.type
_entity_poly.pdbx_seq_one_letter_code
_entity_poly.pdbx_strand_id
1 'polypeptide(L)'
;MAVKTGYWNIRGAYEEKRYNVGPAPDYDPSEWLNNKFNLGLDFPNCPYYIDGDVKLSQTFAILKYLGRKHNMAAKTEEEQIRVDLIEAEAIDVGNERHPQRPTTRSGRTTRIPAHLREFDLRGPR
;
A
#
# COMPACT_ATOMS: atom_id res chain seq x y z
N MET A 1 24.41 -8.46 15.72
CA MET A 1 23.44 -9.53 16.04
C MET A 1 22.65 -9.82 14.77
N ALA A 2 22.90 -10.95 14.11
CA ALA A 2 22.15 -11.33 12.91
C ALA A 2 20.85 -12.02 13.32
N VAL A 3 19.70 -11.42 13.00
CA VAL A 3 18.40 -12.08 13.14
C VAL A 3 18.27 -13.07 11.99
N LYS A 4 18.24 -14.36 12.30
CA LYS A 4 17.86 -15.41 11.34
C LYS A 4 16.36 -15.61 11.42
N THR A 5 15.66 -15.38 10.31
CA THR A 5 14.27 -15.80 10.15
C THR A 5 14.23 -17.03 9.24
N GLY A 6 13.36 -17.98 9.55
CA GLY A 6 13.07 -19.16 8.73
C GLY A 6 11.55 -19.28 8.56
N TYR A 7 11.08 -19.34 7.32
CA TYR A 7 9.67 -19.52 7.00
C TYR A 7 9.55 -20.44 5.78
N TRP A 8 8.40 -21.12 5.66
CA TRP A 8 8.11 -22.05 4.56
C TRP A 8 8.19 -21.36 3.19
N ASN A 9 8.80 -22.04 2.22
CA ASN A 9 8.87 -21.59 0.82
C ASN A 9 7.51 -21.81 0.12
N ILE A 10 6.53 -20.95 0.41
CA ILE A 10 5.18 -20.98 -0.20
C ILE A 10 4.86 -19.68 -0.93
N ARG A 11 5.88 -18.94 -1.38
CA ARG A 11 5.68 -17.69 -2.12
C ARG A 11 6.43 -17.81 -3.42
N GLY A 12 5.72 -17.60 -4.53
CA GLY A 12 6.37 -17.48 -5.84
C GLY A 12 7.55 -16.53 -5.74
N ALA A 13 8.63 -16.82 -6.46
CA ALA A 13 9.84 -16.00 -6.42
C ALA A 13 9.47 -14.56 -6.82
N TYR A 14 9.61 -13.63 -5.87
CA TYR A 14 9.43 -12.20 -6.12
C TYR A 14 10.71 -11.48 -5.71
N GLU A 15 11.08 -10.47 -6.47
CA GLU A 15 12.16 -9.56 -6.12
C GLU A 15 11.55 -8.31 -5.48
N GLU A 16 11.91 -8.03 -4.22
CA GLU A 16 11.49 -6.81 -3.54
C GLU A 16 12.56 -5.73 -3.70
N LYS A 17 12.28 -4.71 -4.51
CA LYS A 17 13.12 -3.51 -4.58
C LYS A 17 12.65 -2.46 -3.59
N ARG A 18 13.46 -2.22 -2.55
CA ARG A 18 13.29 -1.09 -1.61
C ARG A 18 14.29 0.00 -1.98
N TYR A 19 13.81 1.21 -2.26
CA TYR A 19 14.66 2.38 -2.45
C TYR A 19 14.98 3.00 -1.09
N ASN A 20 16.26 3.22 -0.84
CA ASN A 20 16.72 3.93 0.35
C ASN A 20 16.70 5.43 0.08
N VAL A 21 16.22 6.19 1.06
CA VAL A 21 16.23 7.65 1.03
C VAL A 21 17.34 8.20 1.93
N GLY A 22 18.19 7.33 2.51
CA GLY A 22 19.23 7.76 3.46
C GLY A 22 18.68 8.28 4.80
N PRO A 23 19.55 8.54 5.78
CA PRO A 23 19.15 9.07 7.08
C PRO A 23 18.86 10.58 7.02
N ALA A 24 18.14 11.07 8.03
CA ALA A 24 18.02 12.50 8.29
C ALA A 24 19.40 13.11 8.63
N PRO A 25 19.66 14.38 8.30
CA PRO A 25 18.75 15.34 7.69
C PRO A 25 18.81 15.37 6.15
N ASP A 26 19.81 14.71 5.56
CA ASP A 26 20.18 14.94 4.16
C ASP A 26 19.21 14.31 3.16
N TYR A 27 18.55 13.19 3.54
CA TYR A 27 17.57 12.46 2.74
C TYR A 27 17.86 12.44 1.23
N ASP A 28 18.58 11.43 0.74
CA ASP A 28 18.93 11.28 -0.67
C ASP A 28 17.98 10.33 -1.43
N PRO A 29 17.01 10.84 -2.21
CA PRO A 29 16.11 10.03 -3.05
C PRO A 29 16.73 9.61 -4.39
N SER A 30 18.01 9.91 -4.64
CA SER A 30 18.65 9.70 -5.96
C SER A 30 18.53 8.27 -6.46
N GLU A 31 18.56 7.28 -5.57
CA GLU A 31 18.37 5.87 -5.95
C GLU A 31 17.05 5.64 -6.71
N TRP A 32 15.96 6.28 -6.27
CA TRP A 32 14.67 6.23 -6.96
C TRP A 32 14.66 7.13 -8.19
N LEU A 33 15.10 8.38 -8.07
CA LEU A 33 15.04 9.35 -9.17
C LEU A 33 15.80 8.89 -10.40
N ASN A 34 16.95 8.23 -10.22
CA ASN A 34 17.77 7.70 -11.31
C ASN A 34 17.13 6.50 -12.02
N ASN A 35 16.23 5.77 -11.34
CA ASN A 35 15.60 4.56 -11.90
C ASN A 35 14.16 4.81 -12.37
N LYS A 36 13.47 5.83 -11.85
CA LYS A 36 12.04 6.08 -12.03
C LYS A 36 11.58 5.95 -13.48
N PHE A 37 12.28 6.58 -14.42
CA PHE A 37 11.89 6.62 -15.83
C PHE A 37 12.45 5.45 -16.67
N ASN A 38 13.32 4.62 -16.09
CA ASN A 38 14.00 3.52 -16.80
C ASN A 38 13.26 2.17 -16.67
N LEU A 39 12.14 2.12 -15.96
CA LEU A 39 11.37 0.90 -15.71
C LEU A 39 10.36 0.57 -16.83
N GLY A 40 10.11 1.51 -17.76
CA GLY A 40 9.11 1.35 -18.82
C GLY A 40 7.67 1.28 -18.29
N LEU A 41 7.38 2.03 -17.22
CA LEU A 41 6.03 2.22 -16.68
C LEU A 41 5.34 3.36 -17.42
N ASP A 42 4.06 3.21 -17.76
CA ASP A 42 3.27 4.30 -18.37
C ASP A 42 3.13 5.51 -17.46
N PHE A 43 2.99 5.28 -16.15
CA PHE A 43 2.89 6.30 -15.12
C PHE A 43 3.93 6.06 -14.02
N PRO A 44 5.20 6.46 -14.17
CA PRO A 44 6.26 6.14 -13.22
C PRO A 44 5.97 6.64 -11.79
N ASN A 45 5.75 5.70 -10.86
CA ASN A 45 5.50 5.99 -9.45
C ASN A 45 5.93 4.82 -8.55
N CYS A 46 6.05 5.08 -7.25
CA CYS A 46 6.20 4.05 -6.23
C CYS A 46 4.90 3.98 -5.40
N PRO A 47 4.31 2.81 -5.17
CA PRO A 47 4.77 1.47 -5.58
C PRO A 47 4.55 1.16 -7.07
N TYR A 48 5.33 0.18 -7.56
CA TYR A 48 5.20 -0.42 -8.90
C TYR A 48 5.24 -1.96 -8.80
N TYR A 49 4.74 -2.62 -9.84
CA TYR A 49 4.71 -4.07 -9.99
C TYR A 49 5.00 -4.45 -11.45
N ILE A 50 5.93 -5.38 -11.67
CA ILE A 50 6.33 -5.87 -12.99
C ILE A 50 6.18 -7.39 -13.00
N ASP A 51 5.42 -7.90 -13.96
CA ASP A 51 5.15 -9.33 -14.15
C ASP A 51 5.13 -9.65 -15.64
N GLY A 52 6.28 -10.08 -16.16
CA GLY A 52 6.49 -10.24 -17.60
C GLY A 52 6.25 -8.92 -18.34
N ASP A 53 5.28 -8.93 -19.25
CA ASP A 53 4.90 -7.76 -20.05
C ASP A 53 4.00 -6.78 -19.29
N VAL A 54 3.43 -7.18 -18.15
CA VAL A 54 2.56 -6.32 -17.33
C VAL A 54 3.42 -5.43 -16.44
N LYS A 55 3.33 -4.12 -16.66
CA LYS A 55 4.05 -3.11 -15.88
C LYS A 55 3.07 -2.09 -15.32
N LEU A 56 2.86 -2.13 -14.01
CA LEU A 56 1.86 -1.32 -13.33
C LEU A 56 2.51 -0.44 -12.27
N SER A 57 1.95 0.74 -12.10
CA SER A 57 2.12 1.59 -10.93
C SER A 57 0.75 1.91 -10.33
N GLN A 58 0.72 2.62 -9.21
CA GLN A 58 -0.49 2.91 -8.42
C GLN A 58 -0.99 1.72 -7.60
N THR A 59 -1.07 1.92 -6.29
CA THR A 59 -1.40 0.86 -5.32
C THR A 59 -2.69 0.10 -5.65
N PHE A 60 -3.77 0.79 -6.00
CA PHE A 60 -5.06 0.16 -6.30
C PHE A 60 -5.07 -0.58 -7.64
N ALA A 61 -4.34 -0.09 -8.66
CA ALA A 61 -4.23 -0.79 -9.94
C ALA A 61 -3.49 -2.12 -9.76
N ILE A 62 -2.40 -2.12 -8.98
CA ILE A 62 -1.65 -3.32 -8.62
C ILE A 62 -2.53 -4.29 -7.83
N LEU A 63 -3.27 -3.80 -6.82
CA LEU A 63 -4.17 -4.62 -6.00
C LEU A 63 -5.24 -5.31 -6.85
N LYS A 64 -5.92 -4.55 -7.74
CA LYS A 64 -6.94 -5.09 -8.63
C LYS A 64 -6.37 -6.11 -9.61
N TYR A 65 -5.19 -5.85 -10.16
CA TYR A 65 -4.50 -6.79 -11.05
C TYR A 65 -4.21 -8.12 -10.34
N LEU A 66 -3.63 -8.08 -9.13
CA LEU A 66 -3.36 -9.28 -8.33
C LEU A 66 -4.65 -10.02 -7.98
N GLY A 67 -5.71 -9.29 -7.63
CA GLY A 67 -7.03 -9.86 -7.39
C GLY A 67 -7.53 -10.66 -8.59
N ARG A 68 -7.47 -10.09 -9.80
CA ARG A 68 -7.87 -10.78 -11.03
C ARG A 68 -6.97 -11.97 -11.36
N LYS A 69 -5.65 -11.79 -11.32
CA LYS A 69 -4.66 -12.83 -11.63
C LYS A 69 -4.82 -14.09 -10.77
N HIS A 70 -5.19 -13.89 -9.50
CA HIS A 70 -5.32 -14.98 -8.53
C HIS A 70 -6.77 -15.36 -8.21
N ASN A 71 -7.74 -14.98 -9.05
CA ASN A 71 -9.15 -15.33 -8.90
C ASN A 71 -9.77 -14.89 -7.55
N MET A 72 -9.29 -13.76 -7.02
CA MET A 72 -9.77 -13.08 -5.80
C MET A 72 -10.54 -11.80 -6.12
N ALA A 73 -10.75 -11.47 -7.39
CA ALA A 73 -11.63 -10.38 -7.81
C ALA A 73 -13.10 -10.79 -7.65
N ALA A 74 -13.96 -9.79 -7.47
CA ALA A 74 -15.42 -9.96 -7.50
C ALA A 74 -15.86 -10.66 -8.79
N LYS A 75 -16.81 -11.59 -8.67
CA LYS A 75 -17.39 -12.36 -9.77
C LYS A 75 -18.81 -11.94 -10.11
N THR A 76 -19.49 -11.25 -9.18
CA THR A 76 -20.82 -10.71 -9.38
C THR A 76 -20.84 -9.20 -9.17
N GLU A 77 -21.88 -8.55 -9.67
CA GLU A 77 -22.07 -7.10 -9.50
C GLU A 77 -22.19 -6.73 -8.02
N GLU A 78 -22.88 -7.55 -7.22
CA GLU A 78 -23.05 -7.32 -5.79
C GLU A 78 -21.71 -7.39 -5.03
N GLU A 79 -20.81 -8.27 -5.45
CA GLU A 79 -19.45 -8.33 -4.91
C GLU A 79 -18.63 -7.11 -5.36
N GLN A 80 -18.76 -6.69 -6.62
CA GLN A 80 -18.03 -5.54 -7.16
C GLN A 80 -18.46 -4.24 -6.46
N ILE A 81 -19.76 -4.04 -6.22
CA ILE A 81 -20.30 -2.92 -5.44
C ILE A 81 -19.67 -2.87 -4.05
N ARG A 82 -19.52 -4.02 -3.38
CA ARG A 82 -18.88 -4.08 -2.04
C ARG A 82 -17.40 -3.74 -2.11
N VAL A 83 -16.70 -4.19 -3.13
CA VAL A 83 -15.28 -3.86 -3.36
C VAL A 83 -15.12 -2.36 -3.60
N ASP A 84 -15.96 -1.76 -4.44
CA ASP A 84 -15.90 -0.33 -4.78
C ASP A 84 -16.22 0.55 -3.56
N LEU A 85 -17.20 0.16 -2.74
CA LEU A 85 -17.53 0.86 -1.49
C LEU A 85 -16.35 0.84 -0.51
N ILE A 86 -15.71 -0.32 -0.31
CA ILE A 86 -14.56 -0.46 0.60
C ILE A 86 -13.34 0.29 0.05
N GLU A 87 -13.13 0.26 -1.27
CA GLU A 87 -12.05 1.01 -1.92
C GLU A 87 -12.22 2.52 -1.71
N ALA A 88 -13.42 3.05 -1.93
CA ALA A 88 -13.73 4.46 -1.72
C ALA A 88 -13.50 4.88 -0.26
N GLU A 89 -14.03 4.12 0.70
CA GLU A 89 -13.84 4.40 2.12
C GLU A 89 -12.35 4.35 2.53
N ALA A 90 -11.58 3.39 1.99
CA ALA A 90 -10.15 3.30 2.25
C ALA A 90 -9.36 4.50 1.71
N ILE A 91 -9.78 5.04 0.55
CA ILE A 91 -9.20 6.26 -0.03
C ILE A 91 -9.51 7.47 0.85
N ASP A 92 -10.77 7.64 1.25
CA ASP A 92 -11.21 8.77 2.07
C ASP A 92 -10.49 8.78 3.42
N VAL A 93 -10.49 7.66 4.14
CA VAL A 93 -9.75 7.50 5.42
C VAL A 93 -8.23 7.71 5.24
N GLY A 94 -7.69 7.35 4.08
CA GLY A 94 -6.29 7.61 3.74
C GLY A 94 -5.99 9.10 3.56
N ASN A 95 -6.88 9.81 2.87
CA ASN A 95 -6.74 11.21 2.50
C ASN A 95 -7.07 12.19 3.64
N GLU A 96 -7.90 11.80 4.61
CA GLU A 96 -8.21 12.58 5.82
C GLU A 96 -6.98 12.88 6.71
N ARG A 97 -5.80 12.36 6.36
CA ARG A 97 -4.59 12.38 7.20
C ARG A 97 -3.77 13.69 7.21
N HIS A 98 -4.17 14.81 6.59
CA HIS A 98 -3.47 16.11 6.69
C HIS A 98 -4.43 17.34 6.60
N PRO A 99 -4.17 18.52 7.24
CA PRO A 99 -3.03 18.94 8.06
C PRO A 99 -3.47 19.57 9.41
N GLN A 100 -3.82 18.77 10.41
CA GLN A 100 -3.69 19.13 11.83
C GLN A 100 -3.63 17.83 12.62
N ARG A 101 -2.43 17.25 12.75
CA ARG A 101 -2.24 16.07 13.60
C ARG A 101 -2.15 16.54 15.05
N PRO A 102 -3.02 16.07 15.95
CA PRO A 102 -2.67 16.03 17.36
C PRO A 102 -1.46 15.11 17.50
N THR A 103 -0.37 15.62 18.07
CA THR A 103 0.82 14.81 18.39
C THR A 103 0.49 13.71 19.38
N THR A 104 -0.56 13.91 20.19
CA THR A 104 -1.05 12.99 21.21
C THR A 104 -1.88 11.84 20.62
N ARG A 105 -1.81 10.67 21.28
CA ARG A 105 -2.53 9.46 20.88
C ARG A 105 -4.05 9.61 21.01
N SER A 106 -4.53 10.33 22.02
CA SER A 106 -5.96 10.56 22.26
C SER A 106 -6.65 11.33 21.13
N GLY A 107 -5.97 12.35 20.56
CA GLY A 107 -6.51 13.14 19.47
C GLY A 107 -6.59 12.40 18.12
N ARG A 108 -5.92 11.25 17.98
CA ARG A 108 -5.96 10.42 16.76
C ARG A 108 -7.14 9.46 16.73
N THR A 109 -7.56 8.92 17.88
CA THR A 109 -8.69 7.96 17.96
C THR A 109 -10.05 8.66 17.85
N THR A 110 -10.16 9.92 18.28
CA THR A 110 -11.42 10.68 18.24
C THR A 110 -11.90 11.04 16.82
N ARG A 111 -11.00 11.05 15.82
CA ARG A 111 -11.33 11.35 14.42
C ARG A 111 -11.77 10.15 13.58
N ILE A 112 -11.62 8.92 14.06
CA ILE A 112 -12.11 7.73 13.33
C ILE A 112 -13.64 7.70 13.45
N PRO A 113 -14.38 7.63 12.32
CA PRO A 113 -15.84 7.46 12.33
C PRO A 113 -16.24 6.33 13.27
N ALA A 114 -17.33 6.51 14.02
CA ALA A 114 -17.70 5.57 15.09
C ALA A 114 -17.80 4.12 14.61
N HIS A 115 -18.31 3.92 13.39
CA HIS A 115 -18.48 2.60 12.76
C HIS A 115 -17.16 1.96 12.31
N LEU A 116 -16.06 2.72 12.20
CA LEU A 116 -14.74 2.18 11.84
C LEU A 116 -13.84 1.92 13.04
N ARG A 117 -14.25 2.31 14.25
CA ARG A 117 -13.43 2.14 15.46
C ARG A 117 -13.16 0.69 15.81
N GLU A 118 -14.06 -0.22 15.44
CA GLU A 118 -13.90 -1.66 15.66
C GLU A 118 -12.73 -2.27 14.86
N PHE A 119 -12.36 -1.66 13.74
CA PHE A 119 -11.24 -2.09 12.90
C PHE A 119 -9.90 -1.47 13.32
N ASP A 120 -9.87 -0.61 14.35
CA ASP A 120 -8.61 -0.07 14.87
C ASP A 120 -7.85 -1.13 15.68
N LEU A 121 -7.01 -1.91 14.98
CA LEU A 121 -6.16 -2.97 15.54
C LEU A 121 -5.12 -2.47 16.57
N ARG A 122 -5.04 -1.16 16.83
CA ARG A 122 -4.15 -0.59 17.86
C ARG A 122 -4.66 -0.80 19.29
N GLY A 123 -5.89 -1.32 19.45
CA GLY A 123 -6.48 -1.83 20.68
C GLY A 123 -6.68 -0.81 21.82
N PRO A 124 -7.66 -1.02 22.72
CA PRO A 124 -7.60 -0.44 24.06
C PRO A 124 -6.45 -1.12 24.84
N ARG A 125 -5.69 -0.34 25.61
CA ARG A 125 -4.90 -0.89 26.71
C ARG A 125 -5.74 -0.82 27.97
#